data_AF-A0A3L6PKV0-F1
#
_entry.id   AF-A0A3L6PKV0-F1
#
_cell.length_a   1.000
_cell.length_b   1.000
_cell.length_c   1.000
_cell.angle_alpha   90.00
_cell.angle_beta   90.00
_cell.angle_gamma   90.00
#
_symmetry.space_group_name_H-M   'P 1'
#
loop_
_entity.id
_entity.type
_entity.pdbx_description
1 polymer ?
#
loop_
_entity_poly.entity_id
_entity_poly.type
_entity_poly.pdbx_seq_one_letter_code
_entity_poly.pdbx_strand_id
1 'polypeptide(L)'
;MWQTTKNVWKKAWGGPKYDGDFLHKTIEKVMQDIKVKDTLSNIVVPTFDIKRMHPVLFNTLEAERKAHKNARLADICIATSAAPTFLPAHSFKTEGSDGRIYDFELIDGGVVANNPTMAAVSAHQGDGPPPPAARGPDRAARAGR
;
A
#
# COMPACT_ATOMS: atom_id res chain seq x y z
N MET A 1 -40.31 -5.99 -7.14
CA MET A 1 -40.21 -7.11 -6.17
C MET A 1 -38.97 -8.00 -6.36
N TRP A 2 -38.02 -7.67 -7.25
CA TRP A 2 -36.78 -8.45 -7.49
C TRP A 2 -35.51 -7.81 -6.88
N GLN A 3 -35.51 -6.49 -6.66
CA GLN A 3 -34.38 -5.76 -6.06
C GLN A 3 -34.30 -5.96 -4.53
N THR A 4 -35.45 -6.04 -3.86
CA THR A 4 -35.54 -6.15 -2.40
C THR A 4 -35.00 -7.49 -1.88
N THR A 5 -35.20 -8.58 -2.61
CA THR A 5 -34.80 -9.93 -2.22
C THR A 5 -33.28 -10.11 -2.22
N LYS A 6 -32.56 -9.57 -3.21
CA LYS A 6 -31.09 -9.64 -3.24
C LYS A 6 -30.42 -8.89 -2.08
N ASN A 7 -31.00 -7.76 -1.67
CA ASN A 7 -30.45 -6.92 -0.61
C ASN A 7 -30.60 -7.55 0.78
N VAL A 8 -31.67 -8.33 1.00
CA VAL A 8 -31.86 -9.06 2.28
C VAL A 8 -30.86 -10.21 2.41
N TRP A 9 -30.58 -10.92 1.31
CA TRP A 9 -29.58 -11.99 1.29
C TRP A 9 -28.14 -11.48 1.42
N LYS A 10 -27.78 -10.34 0.80
CA LYS A 10 -26.46 -9.69 1.01
C LYS A 10 -26.23 -9.28 2.47
N LYS A 11 -27.29 -8.84 3.17
CA LYS A 11 -27.25 -8.45 4.58
C LYS A 11 -27.10 -9.63 5.55
N ALA A 12 -27.60 -10.81 5.16
CA ALA A 12 -27.59 -12.01 5.98
C ALA A 12 -26.26 -12.80 5.92
N TRP A 13 -25.40 -12.53 4.92
CA TRP A 13 -24.19 -13.33 4.68
C TRP A 13 -22.85 -12.68 5.02
N GLY A 14 -22.84 -11.48 5.61
CA GLY A 14 -21.61 -10.87 6.12
C GLY A 14 -20.65 -10.47 4.99
N GLY A 15 -20.68 -9.21 4.61
CA GLY A 15 -19.78 -8.65 3.61
C GLY A 15 -19.73 -7.13 3.72
N PRO A 16 -18.82 -6.47 3.00
CA PRO A 16 -18.73 -5.02 3.01
C PRO A 16 -20.06 -4.40 2.54
N LYS A 17 -20.40 -3.24 3.11
CA LYS A 17 -21.64 -2.50 2.82
C LYS A 17 -21.78 -2.18 1.33
N TYR A 18 -20.67 -1.95 0.64
CA TYR A 18 -20.57 -1.68 -0.78
C TYR A 18 -19.62 -2.68 -1.46
N ASP A 19 -19.87 -2.98 -2.74
CA ASP A 19 -19.02 -3.89 -3.54
C ASP A 19 -17.78 -3.21 -4.11
N GLY A 20 -17.78 -1.87 -4.24
CA GLY A 20 -16.61 -1.10 -4.68
C GLY A 20 -16.52 -0.88 -6.19
N ASP A 21 -17.32 -1.58 -7.02
CA ASP A 21 -17.23 -1.53 -8.48
C ASP A 21 -17.30 -0.11 -9.06
N PHE A 22 -18.21 0.71 -8.54
CA PHE A 22 -18.36 2.10 -8.99
C PHE A 22 -17.14 2.95 -8.63
N LEU A 23 -16.59 2.75 -7.43
CA LEU A 23 -15.41 3.46 -6.96
C LEU A 23 -14.19 3.08 -7.81
N HIS A 24 -13.97 1.78 -8.06
CA HIS A 24 -12.87 1.29 -8.88
C HIS A 24 -12.92 1.90 -10.29
N LYS A 25 -14.08 1.80 -10.97
CA LYS A 25 -14.26 2.36 -12.31
C LYS A 25 -14.01 3.87 -12.36
N THR A 26 -14.46 4.59 -11.34
CA THR A 26 -14.27 6.05 -11.26
C THR A 26 -12.80 6.40 -11.07
N ILE A 27 -12.11 5.71 -10.15
CA ILE A 27 -10.68 5.92 -9.89
C ILE A 27 -9.86 5.54 -11.13
N GLU A 28 -10.12 4.40 -11.75
CA GLU A 28 -9.43 3.98 -12.97
C GLU A 28 -9.60 4.99 -14.11
N LYS A 29 -10.81 5.54 -14.28
CA LYS A 29 -11.08 6.56 -15.29
C LYS A 29 -10.29 7.86 -15.05
N VAL A 30 -10.13 8.26 -13.79
CA VAL A 30 -9.45 9.51 -13.41
C VAL A 30 -7.93 9.35 -13.41
N MET A 31 -7.43 8.26 -12.83
CA MET A 31 -6.00 8.04 -12.58
C MET A 31 -5.28 7.32 -13.73
N GLN A 32 -6.02 6.59 -14.57
CA GLN A 32 -5.48 5.88 -15.73
C GLN A 32 -4.30 4.96 -15.37
N ASP A 33 -3.16 5.09 -16.04
CA ASP A 33 -1.95 4.29 -15.77
C ASP A 33 -0.82 5.08 -15.09
N ILE A 34 -1.17 6.21 -14.46
CA ILE A 34 -0.21 7.05 -13.74
C ILE A 34 0.30 6.28 -12.52
N LYS A 35 1.62 6.28 -12.31
CA LYS A 35 2.27 5.69 -11.13
C LYS A 35 2.70 6.76 -10.13
N VAL A 36 3.04 6.35 -8.92
CA VAL A 36 3.43 7.26 -7.82
C VAL A 36 4.53 8.24 -8.24
N LYS A 37 5.57 7.76 -8.93
CA LYS A 37 6.69 8.62 -9.36
C LYS A 37 6.32 9.64 -10.44
N ASP A 38 5.19 9.42 -11.13
CA ASP A 38 4.74 10.28 -12.22
C ASP A 38 3.93 11.49 -11.69
N THR A 39 3.78 11.61 -10.37
CA THR A 39 3.07 12.72 -9.71
C THR A 39 3.85 14.04 -9.81
N LEU A 40 3.13 15.15 -10.01
CA LEU A 40 3.74 16.49 -10.11
C LEU A 40 4.31 17.00 -8.78
N SER A 41 3.82 16.48 -7.66
CA SER A 41 4.21 16.88 -6.30
C SER A 41 4.48 15.65 -5.46
N ASN A 42 5.30 15.82 -4.42
CA ASN A 42 5.52 14.76 -3.43
C ASN A 42 4.21 14.42 -2.72
N ILE A 43 3.80 13.16 -2.84
CA ILE A 43 2.62 12.63 -2.14
C ILE A 43 3.03 11.59 -1.10
N VAL A 44 2.19 11.41 -0.09
CA VAL A 44 2.26 10.32 0.88
C VAL A 44 0.84 9.79 1.06
N VAL A 45 0.64 8.50 0.79
CA VAL A 45 -0.65 7.83 0.91
C VAL A 45 -0.52 6.64 1.87
N PRO A 46 -1.20 6.68 3.03
CA PRO A 46 -1.20 5.57 3.96
C PRO A 46 -2.18 4.47 3.55
N THR A 47 -1.77 3.24 3.79
CA THR A 47 -2.58 2.02 3.65
C THR A 47 -2.19 1.04 4.74
N PHE A 48 -2.94 -0.04 4.92
CA PHE A 48 -2.60 -1.11 5.85
C PHE A 48 -2.61 -2.47 5.15
N ASP A 49 -1.52 -3.22 5.24
CA ASP A 49 -1.40 -4.56 4.67
C ASP A 49 -1.92 -5.58 5.67
N ILE A 50 -3.05 -6.21 5.34
CA ILE A 50 -3.70 -7.18 6.22
C ILE A 50 -3.03 -8.56 6.19
N LYS A 51 -2.30 -8.87 5.13
CA LYS A 51 -1.56 -10.13 5.02
C LYS A 51 -0.32 -10.10 5.90
N ARG A 52 0.37 -8.96 5.96
CA ARG A 52 1.57 -8.76 6.76
C ARG A 52 1.32 -8.05 8.10
N MET A 53 0.08 -7.61 8.34
CA MET A 53 -0.35 -6.91 9.55
C MET A 53 0.51 -5.68 9.88
N HIS A 54 0.87 -4.87 8.89
CA HIS A 54 1.64 -3.64 9.10
C HIS A 54 1.19 -2.48 8.19
N PRO A 55 1.40 -1.22 8.62
CA PRO A 55 1.19 -0.05 7.77
C PRO A 55 2.08 -0.10 6.53
N VAL A 56 1.56 0.37 5.39
CA VAL A 56 2.32 0.58 4.17
C VAL A 56 2.12 2.02 3.71
N LEU A 57 3.21 2.77 3.64
CA LEU A 57 3.22 4.10 3.03
C LEU A 57 3.64 3.98 1.57
N PHE A 58 2.85 4.57 0.67
CA PHE A 58 3.25 4.86 -0.69
C PHE A 58 3.59 6.34 -0.77
N ASN A 59 4.81 6.67 -1.18
CA ASN A 59 5.23 8.05 -1.35
C ASN A 59 6.19 8.21 -2.51
N THR A 60 6.28 9.42 -3.06
CA THR A 60 7.08 9.74 -4.24
C THR A 60 8.56 9.43 -4.04
N LEU A 61 9.14 9.78 -2.88
CA LEU A 61 10.56 9.58 -2.59
C LEU A 61 10.97 8.11 -2.52
N GLU A 62 10.13 7.25 -1.93
CA GLU A 62 10.37 5.80 -1.92
C GLU A 62 10.14 5.19 -3.30
N ALA A 63 9.14 5.65 -4.05
CA ALA A 63 8.85 5.17 -5.40
C ALA A 63 9.97 5.46 -6.40
N GLU A 64 10.69 6.59 -6.23
CA GLU A 64 11.89 6.90 -7.01
C GLU A 64 13.05 5.93 -6.74
N ARG A 65 13.17 5.45 -5.49
CA ARG A 65 14.30 4.62 -5.04
C ARG A 65 14.04 3.12 -5.13
N LYS A 66 12.78 2.70 -4.98
CA LYS A 66 12.35 1.31 -4.86
C LYS A 66 11.27 1.03 -5.91
N ALA A 67 11.60 0.24 -6.94
CA ALA A 67 10.68 -0.06 -8.04
C ALA A 67 9.32 -0.63 -7.58
N HIS A 68 9.32 -1.50 -6.57
CA HIS A 68 8.11 -2.10 -6.01
C HIS A 68 7.22 -1.11 -5.22
N LYS A 69 7.73 0.08 -4.91
CA LYS A 69 6.94 1.18 -4.31
C LYS A 69 6.31 2.09 -5.37
N ASN A 70 6.73 1.98 -6.63
CA ASN A 70 6.16 2.74 -7.73
C ASN A 70 4.91 2.05 -8.32
N ALA A 71 3.89 1.84 -7.48
CA ALA A 71 2.62 1.24 -7.89
C ALA A 71 1.76 2.23 -8.70
N ARG A 72 0.69 1.73 -9.33
CA ARG A 72 -0.30 2.58 -10.00
C ARG A 72 -1.07 3.39 -8.96
N LEU A 73 -1.32 4.67 -9.24
CA LEU A 73 -2.11 5.52 -8.35
C LEU A 73 -3.53 4.99 -8.17
N ALA A 74 -4.12 4.40 -9.22
CA ALA A 74 -5.44 3.79 -9.13
C ALA A 74 -5.51 2.73 -8.02
N ASP A 75 -4.54 1.82 -7.98
CA ASP A 75 -4.47 0.76 -6.97
C ASP A 75 -4.32 1.33 -5.55
N ILE A 76 -3.47 2.34 -5.40
CA ILE A 76 -3.23 2.99 -4.10
C ILE A 76 -4.49 3.74 -3.63
N CYS A 77 -5.17 4.47 -4.52
CA CYS A 77 -6.39 5.22 -4.20
C CYS A 77 -7.55 4.29 -3.82
N ILE A 78 -7.67 3.14 -4.48
CA ILE A 78 -8.65 2.12 -4.11
C ILE A 78 -8.30 1.56 -2.73
N ALA A 79 -7.04 1.15 -2.52
CA ALA A 79 -6.57 0.57 -1.27
C ALA A 79 -6.78 1.51 -0.07
N THR A 80 -6.38 2.78 -0.18
CA THR A 80 -6.53 3.75 0.92
C THR A 80 -8.00 4.08 1.20
N SER A 81 -8.90 3.88 0.25
CA SER A 81 -10.35 4.09 0.44
C SER A 81 -11.07 2.85 1.00
N ALA A 82 -10.42 1.68 1.03
CA ALA A 82 -11.02 0.40 1.37
C ALA A 82 -11.24 0.24 2.88
N ALA A 83 -12.15 1.03 3.46
CA ALA A 83 -12.42 1.02 4.89
C ALA A 83 -13.11 -0.29 5.31
N PRO A 84 -12.65 -0.95 6.39
CA PRO A 84 -13.27 -2.18 6.89
C PRO A 84 -14.77 -2.04 7.08
N THR A 85 -15.52 -3.10 6.76
CA THR A 85 -17.01 -3.16 6.77
C THR A 85 -17.72 -2.30 5.72
N PHE A 86 -17.05 -1.35 5.06
CA PHE A 86 -17.63 -0.50 4.03
C PHE A 86 -17.29 -0.97 2.62
N LEU A 87 -16.02 -1.27 2.37
CA LEU A 87 -15.49 -1.64 1.06
C LEU A 87 -14.60 -2.89 1.19
N PRO A 88 -14.49 -3.70 0.12
CA PRO A 88 -13.59 -4.85 0.11
C PRO A 88 -12.12 -4.40 0.13
N ALA A 89 -11.23 -5.24 0.67
CA ALA A 89 -9.79 -5.05 0.57
C ALA A 89 -9.34 -5.08 -0.90
N HIS A 90 -8.26 -4.36 -1.21
CA HIS A 90 -7.72 -4.26 -2.55
C HIS A 90 -6.41 -5.04 -2.67
N SER A 91 -6.33 -5.89 -3.69
CA SER A 91 -5.16 -6.75 -3.92
C SER A 91 -4.54 -6.46 -5.27
N PHE A 92 -3.23 -6.23 -5.27
CA PHE A 92 -2.45 -6.01 -6.49
C PHE A 92 -1.00 -6.45 -6.30
N LYS A 93 -0.25 -6.44 -7.40
CA LYS A 93 1.15 -6.85 -7.44
C LYS A 93 2.01 -5.76 -8.06
N THR A 94 3.26 -5.67 -7.61
CA THR A 94 4.30 -4.85 -8.24
C THR A 94 5.56 -5.68 -8.43
N GLU A 95 6.50 -5.16 -9.21
CA GLU A 95 7.77 -5.81 -9.50
C GLU A 95 8.93 -4.95 -8.98
N GLY A 96 9.89 -5.60 -8.32
CA GLY A 96 11.16 -5.01 -7.92
C GLY A 96 12.13 -4.87 -9.09
N SER A 97 13.18 -4.09 -8.90
CA SER A 97 14.24 -3.95 -9.91
C SER A 97 15.02 -5.25 -10.16
N ASP A 98 14.93 -6.20 -9.23
CA ASP A 98 15.49 -7.56 -9.32
C ASP A 98 14.51 -8.58 -9.91
N GLY A 99 13.36 -8.14 -10.42
CA GLY A 99 12.30 -9.00 -10.95
C GLY A 99 11.46 -9.71 -9.88
N ARG A 100 11.69 -9.43 -8.59
CA ARG A 100 10.88 -10.02 -7.52
C ARG A 100 9.48 -9.42 -7.51
N ILE A 101 8.47 -10.29 -7.36
CA ILE A 101 7.07 -9.88 -7.25
C ILE A 101 6.74 -9.55 -5.80
N TYR A 102 6.13 -8.38 -5.60
CA TYR A 102 5.63 -7.91 -4.32
C TYR A 102 4.11 -7.90 -4.36
N ASP A 103 3.50 -8.79 -3.59
CA ASP A 103 2.06 -8.82 -3.38
C ASP A 103 1.66 -7.81 -2.31
N PHE A 104 0.53 -7.16 -2.54
CA PHE A 104 -0.12 -6.24 -1.62
C PHE A 104 -1.58 -6.66 -1.45
N GLU A 105 -2.03 -6.72 -0.20
CA GLU A 105 -3.43 -6.95 0.17
C GLU A 105 -3.79 -5.90 1.21
N LEU A 106 -4.38 -4.80 0.72
CA LEU A 106 -4.42 -3.53 1.43
C LEU A 106 -5.84 -3.09 1.76
N ILE A 107 -5.95 -2.39 2.88
CA ILE A 107 -7.15 -1.67 3.32
C ILE A 107 -6.80 -0.22 3.66
N ASP A 108 -7.83 0.55 4.03
CA ASP A 108 -7.75 1.97 4.38
C ASP A 108 -6.64 2.27 5.40
N GLY A 109 -5.83 3.30 5.16
CA GLY A 109 -4.81 3.74 6.09
C GLY A 109 -5.36 4.25 7.42
N GLY A 110 -6.63 4.65 7.48
CA GLY A 110 -7.35 5.07 8.67
C GLY A 110 -7.48 3.97 9.74
N VAL A 111 -7.32 2.68 9.40
CA VAL A 111 -7.27 1.63 10.43
C VAL A 111 -5.99 1.74 11.28
N VAL A 112 -4.93 2.33 10.71
CA VAL A 112 -3.70 2.67 11.43
C VAL A 112 -3.96 3.74 12.49
N ALA A 113 -4.93 4.63 12.28
CA ALA A 113 -5.26 5.71 13.21
C ALA A 113 -6.01 5.23 14.48
N ASN A 114 -6.66 4.07 14.43
CA ASN A 114 -7.38 3.52 15.59
C ASN A 114 -6.50 2.67 16.51
N ASN A 115 -5.20 2.55 16.21
CA ASN A 115 -4.20 1.91 17.08
C ASN A 115 -2.97 2.83 17.21
N PRO A 116 -2.79 3.55 18.34
CA PRO A 116 -1.76 4.57 18.48
C PRO A 116 -0.33 4.02 18.33
N THR A 117 -0.10 2.74 18.67
CA THR A 117 1.19 2.07 18.46
C THR A 117 1.51 1.90 16.98
N MET A 118 0.50 1.63 16.15
CA MET A 118 0.67 1.45 14.71
C MET A 118 0.83 2.79 13.97
N ALA A 119 0.13 3.83 14.42
CA ALA A 119 0.35 5.20 13.95
C ALA A 119 1.82 5.61 14.16
N ALA A 120 2.38 5.32 15.34
CA ALA A 120 3.78 5.63 15.65
C ALA A 120 4.79 4.91 14.72
N VAL A 121 4.56 3.63 14.39
CA VAL A 121 5.42 2.88 13.45
C VAL A 121 5.35 3.45 12.03
N SER A 122 4.16 3.85 11.58
CA SER A 122 4.00 4.47 10.25
C SER A 122 4.73 5.81 10.15
N ALA A 123 4.71 6.64 11.21
CA ALA A 123 5.44 7.90 11.26
C ALA A 123 6.96 7.69 11.23
N HIS A 124 7.46 6.68 11.96
CA HIS A 124 8.91 6.41 12.01
C HIS A 124 9.51 5.83 10.74
N GLN A 125 8.72 5.19 9.88
CA GLN A 125 9.19 4.73 8.56
C GLN A 125 9.52 5.90 7.60
N GLY A 126 9.20 7.14 7.98
CA GLY A 126 9.63 8.37 7.29
C GLY A 126 10.97 8.96 7.73
N ASP A 127 11.49 8.64 8.94
CA ASP A 127 12.58 9.41 9.59
C ASP A 127 13.68 8.57 10.28
N GLY A 128 13.81 7.28 9.91
CA GLY A 128 14.93 6.47 10.41
C GLY A 128 16.28 6.91 9.81
N PRO A 129 17.35 7.10 10.61
CA PRO A 129 18.69 7.28 10.05
C PRO A 129 19.01 6.08 9.15
N PRO A 130 19.77 6.27 8.05
CA PRO A 130 20.13 5.19 7.16
C PRO A 130 20.76 4.05 7.98
N PRO A 131 20.45 2.78 7.66
CA PRO A 131 21.05 1.65 8.36
C PRO A 131 22.57 1.82 8.34
N PRO A 132 23.27 1.65 9.48
CA PRO A 132 24.71 1.80 9.52
C PRO A 132 25.30 0.90 8.45
N ALA A 133 26.14 1.48 7.58
CA ALA A 133 26.80 0.76 6.50
C ALA A 133 27.38 -0.53 7.07
N ALA A 134 26.93 -1.68 6.54
CA ALA A 134 27.44 -2.97 6.94
C ALA A 134 28.96 -2.91 6.79
N ARG A 135 29.68 -2.93 7.93
CA ARG A 135 31.13 -3.07 7.92
C ARG A 135 31.41 -4.42 7.28
N GLY A 136 31.80 -4.39 6.01
CA GLY A 136 32.35 -5.55 5.34
C GLY A 136 33.52 -6.09 6.15
N PRO A 137 33.81 -7.39 6.08
CA PRO A 137 34.92 -7.96 6.82
C PRO A 137 36.20 -7.23 6.42
N ASP A 138 36.86 -6.65 7.43
CA ASP A 138 38.17 -6.02 7.30
C ASP A 138 39.10 -6.97 6.56
N ARG A 139 39.50 -6.58 5.34
CA ARG A 139 40.63 -7.20 4.64
C ARG A 139 41.90 -6.85 5.40
N ALA A 140 42.19 -7.61 6.44
CA ALA A 140 43.51 -7.66 7.03
C ALA A 140 44.47 -8.39 6.07
N ALA A 141 45.61 -7.75 5.85
CA ALA A 141 46.85 -8.30 5.27
C ALA A 141 46.90 -8.53 3.75
N ARG A 142 47.12 -7.44 3.00
CA ARG A 142 48.05 -7.45 1.86
C ARG A 142 49.06 -6.32 2.00
N ALA A 143 50.16 -6.63 2.68
CA ALA A 143 51.49 -6.01 2.60
C ALA A 143 52.41 -7.04 3.26
N GLY A 144 53.38 -7.69 2.63
CA GLY A 144 54.36 -7.18 1.67
C GLY A 144 55.72 -7.20 2.35
N ARG A 145 56.35 -8.38 2.45
CA ARG A 145 57.79 -8.64 2.43
C ARG A 145 58.07 -10.13 2.61
#